data_AF-A0A0K8R2Z5-F1
#
_entry.id   AF-A0A0K8R2Z5-F1
#
_cell.length_a   1.000
_cell.length_b   1.000
_cell.length_c   1.000
_cell.angle_alpha   90.00
_cell.angle_beta   90.00
_cell.angle_gamma   90.00
#
_symmetry.space_group_name_H-M   'P 1'
#
loop_
_entity.id
_entity.type
_entity.pdbx_description
1 polymer ?
#
loop_
_entity_poly.entity_id
_entity_poly.type
_entity_poly.pdbx_seq_one_letter_code
_entity_poly.pdbx_strand_id
1 'polypeptide(L)'
;MWLDGFDNVVLRYSAAWPVTIVLTDASLKVYNRVFTLLCKVKCAKFALEELHFRSLEPTHAGSSKRLRQNAHALQLLKFQVFSFLNAFHDCLMKEALYGSKLAFDRDLRDAADLDTVIECHENFVAKIYEQCLLGEKFVAIQQIILALLKLCIKLHVLWNKGIEHIIGSQIKDIWGQLPHVSCEI
;
A
#
# COMPACT_ATOMS: atom_id res chain seq x y z
N MET A 1 -6.83 -9.05 10.10
CA MET A 1 -7.44 -8.18 11.13
C MET A 1 -6.95 -6.74 11.07
N TRP A 2 -5.64 -6.43 11.02
CA TRP A 2 -5.17 -5.02 11.01
C TRP A 2 -5.59 -4.24 9.76
N LEU A 3 -5.42 -4.79 8.56
CA LEU A 3 -5.76 -4.09 7.31
C LEU A 3 -7.26 -4.05 7.03
N ASP A 4 -8.00 -5.04 7.52
CA ASP A 4 -9.45 -5.16 7.28
C ASP A 4 -10.23 -4.07 8.06
N GLY A 5 -9.62 -3.45 9.07
CA GLY A 5 -10.20 -2.31 9.78
C GLY A 5 -10.48 -1.11 8.88
N PHE A 6 -9.67 -0.91 7.83
CA PHE A 6 -9.86 0.19 6.89
C PHE A 6 -11.05 0.00 5.94
N ASP A 7 -11.55 -1.23 5.78
CA ASP A 7 -12.69 -1.51 4.89
C ASP A 7 -14.00 -0.89 5.39
N ASN A 8 -14.06 -0.53 6.67
CA ASN A 8 -15.22 0.13 7.29
C ASN A 8 -15.01 1.63 7.52
N VAL A 9 -13.85 2.19 7.14
CA VAL A 9 -13.55 3.62 7.31
C VAL A 9 -14.04 4.37 6.09
N VAL A 10 -14.93 5.35 6.30
CA VAL A 10 -15.46 6.22 5.25
C VAL A 10 -15.21 7.67 5.63
N LEU A 11 -14.51 8.39 4.76
CA LEU A 11 -14.38 9.83 4.84
C LEU A 11 -15.62 10.48 4.24
N ARG A 12 -16.37 11.21 5.07
CA ARG A 12 -17.52 12.00 4.63
C ARG A 12 -17.09 13.44 4.42
N TYR A 13 -17.26 13.92 3.20
CA TYR A 13 -17.01 15.31 2.82
C TYR A 13 -18.34 15.99 2.51
N SER A 14 -18.69 17.02 3.28
CA SER A 14 -19.90 17.82 3.06
C SER A 14 -19.53 19.10 2.34
N ALA A 15 -19.81 19.17 1.04
CA ALA A 15 -19.61 20.37 0.25
C ALA A 15 -20.84 21.29 0.33
N ALA A 16 -20.61 22.61 0.34
CA ALA A 16 -21.69 23.57 0.18
C ALA A 16 -22.11 23.67 -1.30
N TRP A 17 -23.37 24.02 -1.55
CA TRP A 17 -23.80 24.41 -2.88
C TRP A 17 -23.00 25.65 -3.35
N PRO A 18 -22.56 25.75 -4.62
CA PRO A 18 -22.87 24.88 -5.77
C PRO A 18 -21.87 23.73 -6.02
N VAL A 19 -20.87 23.54 -5.16
CA VAL A 19 -19.78 22.57 -5.38
C VAL A 19 -20.31 21.13 -5.46
N THR A 20 -21.45 20.84 -4.83
CA THR A 20 -22.13 19.54 -4.90
C THR A 20 -22.56 19.13 -6.31
N ILE A 21 -22.66 20.07 -7.26
CA ILE A 21 -22.94 19.76 -8.67
C ILE A 21 -21.76 18.99 -9.29
N VAL A 22 -20.53 19.36 -8.94
CA VAL A 22 -19.30 18.72 -9.44
C VAL A 22 -18.88 17.55 -8.55
N LEU A 23 -18.96 17.72 -7.23
CA LEU A 23 -18.63 16.70 -6.22
C LEU A 23 -19.87 15.84 -5.89
N THR A 24 -20.20 14.95 -6.81
CA THR A 24 -21.32 14.01 -6.66
C THR A 24 -21.02 12.90 -5.63
N ASP A 25 -22.08 12.30 -5.07
CA ASP A 25 -21.94 11.12 -4.19
C ASP A 25 -21.21 9.95 -4.87
N ALA A 26 -21.34 9.81 -6.19
CA ALA A 26 -20.61 8.82 -6.96
C ALA A 26 -19.09 9.09 -6.93
N SER A 27 -18.68 10.35 -7.14
CA SER A 27 -17.27 10.73 -7.08
C SER A 27 -16.68 10.54 -5.68
N LEU A 28 -17.42 10.90 -4.62
CA LEU A 28 -17.02 10.69 -3.23
C LEU A 28 -16.84 9.21 -2.87
N LYS A 29 -17.64 8.30 -3.45
CA LYS A 29 -17.42 6.85 -3.29
C LYS A 29 -16.11 6.40 -3.92
N VAL A 30 -15.75 6.93 -5.10
CA VAL A 30 -14.46 6.63 -5.75
C VAL A 30 -13.30 7.15 -4.91
N TYR A 31 -13.37 8.39 -4.43
CA TYR A 31 -12.36 8.95 -3.52
C TYR A 31 -12.18 8.11 -2.26
N ASN A 32 -13.26 7.58 -1.69
CA ASN A 32 -13.18 6.67 -0.55
C ASN A 32 -12.45 5.36 -0.88
N ARG A 33 -12.67 4.77 -2.06
CA ARG A 33 -11.94 3.55 -2.47
C ARG A 33 -10.44 3.81 -2.63
N VAL A 34 -10.07 4.95 -3.23
CA VAL A 34 -8.67 5.38 -3.32
C VAL A 34 -8.08 5.60 -1.93
N PHE A 35 -8.81 6.31 -1.05
CA PHE A 35 -8.42 6.55 0.33
C PHE A 35 -8.14 5.26 1.10
N THR A 36 -9.05 4.28 1.05
CA THR A 36 -8.87 2.98 1.73
C THR A 36 -7.62 2.24 1.24
N LEU A 37 -7.37 2.24 -0.07
CA LEU A 37 -6.14 1.66 -0.62
C LEU A 37 -4.89 2.35 -0.05
N LEU A 38 -4.85 3.68 -0.08
CA LEU A 38 -3.72 4.46 0.43
C LEU A 38 -3.49 4.21 1.93
N CYS A 39 -4.56 4.11 2.72
CA CYS A 39 -4.48 3.78 4.14
C CYS A 39 -3.85 2.41 4.37
N LYS A 40 -4.28 1.38 3.63
CA LYS A 40 -3.70 0.03 3.72
C LYS A 40 -2.21 0.02 3.37
N VAL A 41 -1.82 0.72 2.30
CA VAL A 41 -0.42 0.85 1.87
C VAL A 41 0.42 1.59 2.91
N LYS A 42 -0.05 2.74 3.40
CA LYS A 42 0.65 3.53 4.42
C LYS A 42 0.77 2.77 5.75
N CYS A 43 -0.27 2.05 6.17
CA CYS A 43 -0.23 1.21 7.36
C CYS A 43 0.82 0.09 7.24
N ALA A 44 0.84 -0.63 6.11
CA ALA A 44 1.84 -1.66 5.86
C ALA A 44 3.28 -1.09 5.81
N LYS A 45 3.45 0.11 5.22
CA LYS A 45 4.74 0.79 5.14
C LYS A 45 5.23 1.18 6.53
N PHE A 46 4.39 1.84 7.31
CA PHE A 46 4.68 2.22 8.69
C PHE A 46 5.08 1.00 9.53
N ALA A 47 4.33 -0.10 9.43
CA ALA A 47 4.65 -1.34 10.15
C ALA A 47 6.05 -1.90 9.83
N LEU A 48 6.56 -1.72 8.60
CA LEU A 48 7.91 -2.13 8.24
C LEU A 48 8.98 -1.11 8.68
N GLU A 49 8.65 0.18 8.70
CA GLU A 49 9.56 1.24 9.14
C GLU A 49 9.91 1.13 10.63
N GLU A 50 8.95 0.72 11.47
CA GLU A 50 9.17 0.50 12.91
C GLU A 50 10.11 -0.67 13.24
N LEU A 51 10.40 -1.55 12.28
CA LEU A 51 11.25 -2.72 12.53
C LEU A 51 12.72 -2.33 12.59
N HIS A 52 13.34 -2.36 13.77
CA HIS A 52 14.76 -2.04 13.89
C HIS A 52 15.65 -3.29 13.77
N PHE A 53 16.69 -3.24 12.94
CA PHE A 53 17.64 -4.35 12.79
C PHE A 53 18.31 -4.78 14.10
N ARG A 54 18.51 -3.84 15.03
CA ARG A 54 19.07 -4.11 16.37
C ARG A 54 18.22 -5.06 17.21
N SER A 55 16.90 -5.07 17.01
CA SER A 55 16.02 -6.02 17.71
C SER A 55 16.20 -7.47 17.27
N LEU A 56 16.97 -7.70 16.19
CA LEU A 56 17.35 -9.02 15.71
C LEU A 56 18.80 -9.40 16.11
N GLU A 57 19.52 -8.56 16.85
CA GLU A 57 20.86 -8.92 17.29
C GLU A 57 20.77 -9.96 18.41
N PRO A 58 21.51 -11.09 18.30
CA PRO A 58 21.52 -12.08 19.37
C PRO A 58 22.13 -11.46 20.64
N THR A 59 21.35 -11.40 21.71
CA THR A 59 21.75 -10.86 23.02
C THR A 59 22.87 -11.67 23.70
N HIS A 60 23.13 -12.90 23.24
CA HIS A 60 24.12 -13.80 23.84
C HIS A 60 25.25 -14.18 22.86
N ALA A 61 26.48 -14.11 23.36
CA ALA A 61 27.73 -14.45 22.66
C ALA A 61 27.82 -15.93 22.21
N GLY A 62 26.85 -16.78 22.58
CA GLY A 62 26.73 -18.19 22.17
C GLY A 62 25.62 -18.47 21.14
N SER A 63 25.11 -17.44 20.45
CA SER A 63 23.98 -17.60 19.52
C SER A 63 24.24 -18.66 18.43
N SER A 64 23.30 -19.60 18.31
CA SER A 64 23.37 -20.69 17.32
C SER A 64 23.50 -20.12 15.90
N LYS A 65 24.30 -20.78 15.05
CA LYS A 65 24.41 -20.49 13.60
C LYS A 65 23.02 -20.36 12.94
N ARG A 66 22.03 -21.13 13.41
CA ARG A 66 20.63 -21.07 12.94
C ARG A 66 19.95 -19.73 13.26
N LEU A 67 20.18 -19.16 14.44
CA LEU A 67 19.58 -17.91 14.88
C LEU A 67 20.07 -16.74 14.00
N ARG A 68 21.38 -16.72 13.72
CA ARG A 68 21.99 -15.75 12.80
C ARG A 68 21.48 -15.87 11.37
N GLN A 69 21.30 -17.10 10.89
CA GLN A 69 20.72 -17.36 9.56
C GLN A 69 19.27 -16.87 9.47
N ASN A 70 18.45 -17.13 10.51
CA ASN A 70 17.07 -16.66 10.57
C ASN A 70 17.00 -15.12 10.63
N ALA A 71 17.85 -14.48 11.44
CA ALA A 71 17.96 -13.03 11.51
C ALA A 71 18.27 -12.43 10.13
N HIS A 72 19.32 -12.94 9.47
CA HIS A 72 19.71 -12.51 8.13
C HIS A 72 18.58 -12.70 7.09
N ALA A 73 17.90 -13.85 7.11
CA ALA A 73 16.79 -14.12 6.21
C ALA A 73 15.61 -13.14 6.41
N LEU A 74 15.29 -12.78 7.66
CA LEU A 74 14.27 -11.78 7.98
C LEU A 74 14.69 -10.37 7.53
N GLN A 75 15.97 -10.02 7.69
CA GLN A 75 16.51 -8.75 7.22
C GLN A 75 16.39 -8.61 5.70
N LEU A 76 16.78 -9.65 4.95
CA LEU A 76 16.67 -9.68 3.50
C LEU A 76 15.21 -9.59 3.04
N LEU A 77 14.34 -10.37 3.67
CA LEU A 77 12.90 -10.34 3.42
C LEU A 77 12.31 -8.94 3.67
N LYS A 78 12.65 -8.31 4.80
CA LYS A 78 12.24 -6.93 5.11
C LYS A 78 12.68 -5.99 4.00
N PHE A 79 13.96 -6.05 3.61
CA PHE A 79 14.51 -5.17 2.58
C PHE A 79 13.78 -5.33 1.23
N GLN A 80 13.54 -6.56 0.79
CA GLN A 80 12.85 -6.83 -0.47
C GLN A 80 11.41 -6.33 -0.46
N VAL A 81 10.63 -6.68 0.58
CA VAL A 81 9.22 -6.26 0.67
C VAL A 81 9.10 -4.75 0.85
N PHE A 82 9.99 -4.13 1.64
CA PHE A 82 10.00 -2.68 1.85
C PHE A 82 10.33 -1.92 0.57
N SER A 83 11.28 -2.43 -0.23
CA SER A 83 11.66 -1.82 -1.51
C SER A 83 10.50 -1.84 -2.51
N PHE A 84 9.83 -2.99 -2.64
CA PHE A 84 8.61 -3.09 -3.44
C PHE A 84 7.53 -2.11 -2.96
N LEU A 85 7.27 -2.10 -1.64
CA LEU A 85 6.21 -1.27 -1.08
C LEU A 85 6.47 0.22 -1.24
N ASN A 86 7.73 0.65 -1.15
CA ASN A 86 8.13 2.02 -1.44
C ASN A 86 7.93 2.39 -2.90
N ALA A 87 8.37 1.54 -3.84
CA ALA A 87 8.16 1.78 -5.26
C ALA A 87 6.66 1.85 -5.59
N PHE A 88 5.86 0.94 -5.02
CA PHE A 88 4.41 0.94 -5.20
C PHE A 88 3.75 2.19 -4.61
N HIS A 89 4.10 2.57 -3.39
CA HIS A 89 3.60 3.80 -2.76
C HIS A 89 3.97 5.04 -3.59
N ASP A 90 5.19 5.12 -4.09
CA ASP A 90 5.64 6.23 -4.91
C ASP A 90 4.91 6.30 -6.25
N CYS A 91 4.65 5.16 -6.90
CA CYS A 91 3.82 5.10 -8.10
C CYS A 91 2.41 5.65 -7.82
N LEU A 92 1.75 5.21 -6.73
CA LEU A 92 0.43 5.72 -6.36
C LEU A 92 0.46 7.24 -6.09
N MET A 93 1.39 7.71 -5.25
CA MET A 93 1.39 9.10 -4.82
C MET A 93 1.84 10.06 -5.93
N LYS A 94 2.90 9.71 -6.67
CA LYS A 94 3.53 10.60 -7.66
C LYS A 94 2.90 10.45 -9.04
N GLU A 95 2.74 9.22 -9.52
CA GLU A 95 2.26 9.00 -10.89
C GLU A 95 0.74 9.04 -10.94
N ALA A 96 0.06 8.21 -10.14
CA ALA A 96 -1.38 8.08 -10.20
C ALA A 96 -2.10 9.34 -9.70
N LEU A 97 -1.74 9.83 -8.51
CA LEU A 97 -2.44 10.95 -7.89
C LEU A 97 -1.90 12.31 -8.33
N TYR A 98 -0.62 12.58 -8.07
CA TYR A 98 -0.04 13.89 -8.37
C TYR A 98 0.01 14.16 -9.88
N GLY A 99 0.41 13.17 -10.68
CA GLY A 99 0.40 13.27 -12.15
C GLY A 99 -0.99 13.54 -12.72
N SER A 100 -2.02 12.82 -12.26
CA SER A 100 -3.40 13.07 -12.68
C SER A 100 -3.92 14.42 -12.22
N LYS A 101 -3.55 14.85 -11.00
CA LYS A 101 -3.93 16.17 -10.49
C LYS A 101 -3.36 17.29 -11.34
N LEU A 102 -2.08 17.22 -11.74
CA LEU A 102 -1.48 18.23 -12.60
C LEU A 102 -2.19 18.36 -13.95
N ALA A 103 -2.58 17.23 -14.55
CA ALA A 103 -3.36 17.23 -15.78
C ALA A 103 -4.74 17.86 -15.57
N PHE A 104 -5.45 17.43 -14.53
CA PHE A 104 -6.75 17.99 -14.15
C PHE A 104 -6.68 19.50 -13.88
N ASP A 105 -5.67 19.97 -13.12
CA ASP A 105 -5.49 21.39 -12.80
C ASP A 105 -5.29 22.23 -14.06
N ARG A 106 -4.64 21.67 -15.09
CA ARG A 106 -4.51 22.33 -16.40
C ARG A 106 -5.84 22.37 -17.12
N ASP A 107 -6.49 21.22 -17.28
CA ASP A 107 -7.74 21.11 -18.04
C ASP A 107 -8.85 21.96 -17.40
N LEU A 108 -8.87 22.02 -16.06
CA LEU A 108 -9.79 22.85 -15.29
C LEU A 108 -9.55 24.37 -15.49
N ARG A 109 -8.30 24.80 -15.69
CA ARG A 109 -7.99 26.22 -15.96
C ARG A 109 -8.50 26.67 -17.32
N ASP A 110 -8.55 25.76 -18.29
CA ASP A 110 -8.95 26.04 -19.66
C ASP A 110 -10.47 25.87 -19.88
N ALA A 111 -11.20 25.38 -18.87
CA ALA A 111 -12.64 25.18 -18.91
C ALA A 111 -13.41 26.50 -18.98
N ALA A 112 -14.32 26.62 -19.96
CA ALA A 112 -15.08 27.84 -20.23
C ALA A 112 -16.47 27.88 -19.59
N ASP A 113 -17.02 26.72 -19.21
CA ASP A 113 -18.37 26.57 -18.66
C ASP A 113 -18.43 25.44 -17.61
N LEU A 114 -19.57 25.37 -16.91
CA LEU A 114 -19.80 24.41 -15.83
C LEU A 114 -19.81 22.97 -16.34
N ASP A 115 -20.33 22.71 -17.54
CA ASP A 115 -20.39 21.36 -18.10
C ASP A 115 -18.98 20.82 -18.37
N THR A 116 -18.09 21.67 -18.87
CA THR A 116 -16.67 21.37 -19.06
C THR A 116 -15.98 21.10 -17.73
N VAL A 117 -16.28 21.88 -16.67
CA VAL A 117 -15.74 21.64 -15.32
C VAL A 117 -16.16 20.26 -14.78
N ILE A 118 -17.43 19.89 -14.98
CA ILE A 118 -17.96 18.58 -14.57
C ILE A 118 -17.22 17.46 -15.33
N GLU A 119 -17.10 17.58 -16.64
CA GLU A 119 -16.40 16.59 -17.48
C GLU A 119 -14.92 16.44 -17.08
N CYS A 120 -14.20 17.54 -16.86
CA CYS A 120 -12.82 17.50 -16.38
C CYS A 120 -12.69 16.73 -15.06
N HIS A 121 -13.61 16.95 -14.11
CA HIS A 121 -13.60 16.28 -12.83
C HIS A 121 -13.94 14.79 -12.95
N GLU A 122 -14.94 14.43 -13.75
CA GLU A 122 -15.30 13.02 -13.99
C GLU A 122 -14.14 12.25 -14.63
N ASN A 123 -13.48 12.86 -15.61
CA ASN A 123 -12.29 12.30 -16.26
C ASN A 123 -11.13 12.13 -15.27
N PHE A 124 -10.89 13.11 -14.38
CA PHE A 124 -9.89 13.01 -13.33
C PHE A 124 -10.19 11.85 -12.37
N VAL A 125 -11.42 11.75 -11.88
CA VAL A 125 -11.86 10.70 -10.93
C VAL A 125 -11.75 9.31 -11.56
N ALA A 126 -12.18 9.16 -12.82
CA ALA A 126 -12.03 7.90 -13.56
C ALA A 126 -10.55 7.52 -13.73
N LYS A 127 -9.70 8.49 -14.09
CA LYS A 127 -8.28 8.26 -14.29
C LYS A 127 -7.57 7.81 -13.02
N ILE A 128 -7.78 8.48 -11.88
CA ILE A 128 -7.16 8.05 -10.61
C ILE A 128 -7.67 6.66 -10.19
N TYR A 129 -8.93 6.34 -10.44
CA TYR A 129 -9.50 5.03 -10.13
C TYR A 129 -8.82 3.91 -10.92
N GLU A 130 -8.59 4.13 -12.21
CA GLU A 130 -7.86 3.17 -13.06
C GLU A 130 -6.37 3.07 -12.68
N GLN A 131 -5.68 4.19 -12.51
CA GLN A 131 -4.25 4.21 -12.20
C GLN A 131 -3.93 3.67 -10.81
N CYS A 132 -4.85 3.79 -9.85
CA CYS A 132 -4.76 3.12 -8.56
C CYS A 132 -5.15 1.63 -8.61
N LEU A 133 -5.35 1.06 -9.80
CA LEU A 133 -5.67 -0.35 -10.04
C LEU A 133 -6.96 -0.80 -9.36
N LEU A 134 -7.94 0.09 -9.18
CA LEU A 134 -9.19 -0.22 -8.45
C LEU A 134 -10.29 -0.80 -9.35
N GLY A 135 -10.10 -0.74 -10.67
CA GLY A 135 -11.00 -1.33 -11.66
C GLY A 135 -11.07 -2.86 -11.60
N GLU A 136 -12.19 -3.43 -12.05
CA GLU A 136 -12.45 -4.88 -12.01
C GLU A 136 -11.45 -5.70 -12.83
N LYS A 137 -10.92 -5.13 -13.91
CA LYS A 137 -9.86 -5.74 -14.73
C LYS A 137 -8.58 -6.03 -13.95
N PHE A 138 -8.37 -5.38 -12.81
CA PHE A 138 -7.17 -5.53 -11.99
C PHE A 138 -7.38 -6.41 -10.75
N VAL A 139 -8.51 -7.10 -10.61
CA VAL A 139 -8.82 -7.91 -9.41
C VAL A 139 -7.68 -8.89 -9.07
N ALA A 140 -7.10 -9.58 -10.06
CA ALA A 140 -5.97 -10.48 -9.81
C ALA A 140 -4.76 -9.74 -9.18
N ILE A 141 -4.43 -8.56 -9.69
CA ILE A 141 -3.33 -7.72 -9.18
C ILE A 141 -3.68 -7.18 -7.79
N GLN A 142 -4.93 -6.74 -7.56
CA GLN A 142 -5.40 -6.28 -6.25
C GLN A 142 -5.23 -7.37 -5.18
N GLN A 143 -5.51 -8.64 -5.51
CA GLN A 143 -5.31 -9.75 -4.57
C GLN A 143 -3.83 -9.97 -4.24
N ILE A 144 -2.94 -9.85 -5.24
CA ILE A 144 -1.48 -9.96 -5.02
C ILE A 144 -1.00 -8.82 -4.13
N ILE A 145 -1.41 -7.58 -4.41
CA ILE A 145 -1.06 -6.42 -3.58
C ILE A 145 -1.58 -6.62 -2.15
N LEU A 146 -2.84 -7.02 -1.98
CA LEU A 146 -3.40 -7.26 -0.65
C LEU A 146 -2.65 -8.37 0.11
N ALA A 147 -2.26 -9.45 -0.57
CA ALA A 147 -1.45 -10.51 0.02
C ALA A 147 -0.08 -9.97 0.48
N LEU A 148 0.56 -9.13 -0.33
CA LEU A 148 1.83 -8.50 0.02
C LEU A 148 1.67 -7.54 1.21
N LEU A 149 0.62 -6.73 1.24
CA LEU A 149 0.35 -5.85 2.39
C LEU A 149 0.12 -6.67 3.67
N LYS A 150 -0.62 -7.78 3.59
CA LYS A 150 -0.81 -8.72 4.70
C LYS A 150 0.52 -9.35 5.14
N LEU A 151 1.41 -9.63 4.19
CA LEU A 151 2.76 -10.14 4.48
C LEU A 151 3.59 -9.13 5.28
N CYS A 152 3.51 -7.84 4.97
CA CYS A 152 4.18 -6.79 5.76
C CYS A 152 3.75 -6.83 7.24
N ILE A 153 2.45 -6.96 7.50
CA ILE A 153 1.92 -7.05 8.86
C ILE A 153 2.36 -8.34 9.54
N LYS A 154 2.33 -9.47 8.83
CA LYS A 154 2.81 -10.76 9.38
C LYS A 154 4.28 -10.68 9.75
N LEU A 155 5.10 -10.05 8.90
CA LEU A 155 6.51 -9.82 9.17
C LEU A 155 6.70 -8.96 10.41
N HIS A 156 5.95 -7.87 10.57
CA HIS A 156 6.00 -7.03 11.75
C HIS A 156 5.69 -7.79 13.04
N VAL A 157 4.62 -8.61 13.04
CA VAL A 157 4.25 -9.43 14.21
C VAL A 157 5.33 -10.47 14.54
N LEU A 158 5.89 -11.14 13.53
CA LEU A 158 6.95 -12.13 13.76
C LEU A 158 8.24 -11.49 14.28
N TRP A 159 8.61 -10.34 13.73
CA TRP A 159 9.78 -9.59 14.14
C TRP A 159 9.68 -9.20 15.62
N ASN A 160 8.52 -8.72 16.07
CA ASN A 160 8.28 -8.33 17.46
C ASN A 160 8.16 -9.51 18.44
N LYS A 161 7.96 -10.75 17.95
CA LYS A 161 8.01 -11.96 18.80
C LYS A 161 9.44 -12.37 19.18
N GLY A 162 10.46 -11.82 18.52
CA GLY A 162 11.87 -12.16 18.75
C GLY A 162 12.33 -13.45 18.05
N ILE A 163 13.60 -13.48 17.63
CA ILE A 163 14.15 -14.57 16.77
C ILE A 163 14.19 -15.93 17.48
N GLU A 164 14.28 -15.93 18.80
CA GLU A 164 14.37 -17.15 19.61
C GLU A 164 13.13 -18.04 19.45
N HIS A 165 11.98 -17.43 19.16
CA HIS A 165 10.71 -18.13 18.94
C HIS A 165 10.40 -18.37 17.44
N ILE A 166 11.26 -17.91 16.52
CA ILE A 166 11.04 -18.03 15.08
C ILE A 166 11.59 -19.36 14.57
N ILE A 167 10.67 -20.27 14.25
CA ILE A 167 10.98 -21.55 13.60
C ILE A 167 11.30 -21.28 12.13
N GLY A 168 12.38 -21.85 11.60
CA GLY A 168 12.80 -21.65 10.20
C GLY A 168 11.75 -22.04 9.15
N SER A 169 10.77 -22.88 9.51
CA SER A 169 9.60 -23.18 8.66
C SER A 169 8.72 -21.95 8.42
N GLN A 170 8.50 -21.11 9.42
CA GLN A 170 7.68 -19.89 9.29
C GLN A 170 8.29 -18.89 8.30
N ILE A 171 9.62 -18.80 8.25
CA ILE A 171 10.34 -17.95 7.30
C ILE A 171 10.20 -18.51 5.88
N LYS A 172 10.32 -19.83 5.71
CA LYS A 172 10.14 -20.49 4.40
C LYS A 172 8.71 -20.34 3.89
N ASP A 173 7.72 -20.48 4.76
CA ASP A 173 6.30 -20.29 4.40
C ASP A 173 6.03 -18.86 3.92
N ILE A 174 6.68 -17.86 4.53
CA ILE A 174 6.59 -16.47 4.10
C ILE A 174 7.30 -16.25 2.76
N TRP A 175 8.50 -16.81 2.60
CA TRP A 175 9.24 -16.73 1.35
C TRP A 175 8.49 -17.37 0.18
N GLY A 176 7.80 -18.49 0.41
CA GLY A 176 6.95 -19.13 -0.59
C GLY A 176 5.68 -18.35 -0.96
N GLN A 177 5.32 -17.32 -0.18
CA GLN A 177 4.17 -16.44 -0.47
C GLN A 177 4.56 -15.21 -1.29
N LEU A 178 5.86 -14.92 -1.45
CA LEU A 178 6.25 -13.88 -2.38
C LEU A 178 5.99 -14.36 -3.82
N PRO A 179 5.33 -13.56 -4.67
CA PRO A 179 5.32 -13.84 -6.10
C PRO A 179 6.78 -13.96 -6.55
N HIS A 180 7.11 -15.04 -7.26
CA HIS A 180 8.47 -15.42 -7.65
C HIS A 180 9.23 -14.27 -8.33
N VAL A 181 9.83 -13.39 -7.53
CA VAL A 181 10.93 -12.52 -7.93
C VAL A 181 12.16 -13.29 -7.51
N SER A 182 12.59 -14.19 -8.39
CA SER A 182 13.86 -14.89 -8.27
C SER A 182 14.98 -13.87 -8.30
N CYS A 183 15.34 -13.32 -7.15
CA CYS A 183 16.71 -12.89 -6.93
C CYS A 183 17.52 -14.17 -6.74
N GLU A 184 18.06 -14.68 -7.84
CA GLU A 184 19.21 -15.57 -7.79
C GLU A 184 20.30 -14.82 -7.01
N ILE A 185 20.65 -15.38 -5.85
CA ILE A 185 21.85 -15.05 -5.08
C ILE A 185 22.89 -16.10 -5.45
#